data_AF-A0A7W2NCD7-F1
#
_entry.id   AF-A0A7W2NCD7-F1
#
_cell.length_a   1.000
_cell.length_b   1.000
_cell.length_c   1.000
_cell.angle_alpha   90.00
_cell.angle_beta   90.00
_cell.angle_gamma   90.00
#
_symmetry.space_group_name_H-M   'P 1'
#
loop_
_entity.id
_entity.type
_entity.pdbx_description
1 polymer ?
#
loop_
_entity_poly.entity_id
_entity_poly.type
_entity_poly.pdbx_seq_one_letter_code
_entity_poly.pdbx_strand_id
1 'polypeptide(L)'
;MWGQWVGYIGDLGFVTLNIDKDKNLVGRLLVSNTKDAQLSFYANAKLILNETQNAPLSSLENSFKLIIDNVQIYNSNIERNKEDDFEFCKTEYELNKEAAKLIAKLGGPFVLEGMISLRGALVVLSKNSEAFDKECHLGKLENTSENEIEATKTMSWSDFKAWALDEKYENDGLIFRGQESSLYKLETTFHRAGRRDLLRFGVEEVPLLNRNLSSELDRHFNLNLDYSELLYIAQHHGFPTPLLDWTNSPFVAAYFAFHKIPKSTDKGRVRIYIFDKLKWGNQYGNGFHTIDEPGPCFAPFEVNSINNSRALPQQSLVTFSNISNIESYIRYREAEDKINYLTTVDINIEDRNKVMKDLEIMGITAATLFPGLDGVCQALKERLFS
;
A
#
# COMPACT_ATOMS: atom_id res chain seq x y z
N MET A 1 -12.38 -12.21 10.12
CA MET A 1 -12.25 -11.74 8.73
C MET A 1 -11.45 -10.44 8.77
N TRP A 2 -10.18 -10.51 8.39
CA TRP A 2 -9.25 -9.38 8.29
C TRP A 2 -8.92 -9.13 6.81
N GLY A 3 -8.39 -7.95 6.49
CA GLY A 3 -8.00 -7.59 5.13
C GLY A 3 -8.28 -6.15 4.75
N GLN A 4 -8.27 -5.89 3.45
CA GLN A 4 -8.64 -4.61 2.84
C GLN A 4 -9.84 -4.80 1.90
N TRP A 5 -10.81 -3.91 2.02
CA TRP A 5 -11.97 -3.81 1.13
C TRP A 5 -11.99 -2.45 0.47
N VAL A 6 -12.39 -2.40 -0.78
CA VAL A 6 -12.45 -1.20 -1.60
C VAL A 6 -13.76 -1.13 -2.36
N GLY A 7 -14.24 0.08 -2.66
CA GLY A 7 -15.47 0.28 -3.41
C GLY A 7 -15.96 1.71 -3.39
N TYR A 8 -17.28 1.89 -3.51
CA TYR A 8 -17.94 3.20 -3.61
C TYR A 8 -19.20 3.28 -2.73
N ILE A 9 -19.57 4.49 -2.30
CA ILE A 9 -20.84 4.79 -1.62
C ILE A 9 -21.62 5.84 -2.42
N GLY A 10 -22.34 5.42 -3.45
CA GLY A 10 -23.08 6.31 -4.36
C GLY A 10 -22.23 7.51 -4.83
N ASP A 11 -22.79 8.71 -4.73
CA ASP A 11 -22.07 9.96 -5.07
C ASP A 11 -21.01 10.45 -4.07
N LEU A 12 -20.82 9.80 -2.91
CA LEU A 12 -19.84 10.26 -1.90
C LEU A 12 -18.38 9.99 -2.30
N GLY A 13 -18.15 9.08 -3.25
CA GLY A 13 -16.82 8.76 -3.77
C GLY A 13 -16.32 7.37 -3.36
N PHE A 14 -14.99 7.23 -3.40
CA PHE A 14 -14.27 5.98 -3.16
C PHE A 14 -14.14 5.70 -1.67
N VAL A 15 -14.23 4.43 -1.30
CA VAL A 15 -14.16 3.98 0.10
C VAL A 15 -13.19 2.81 0.25
N THR A 16 -12.35 2.88 1.28
CA THR A 16 -11.45 1.79 1.70
C THR A 16 -11.74 1.41 3.15
N LEU A 17 -12.01 0.14 3.44
CA LEU A 17 -12.11 -0.40 4.80
C LEU A 17 -10.89 -1.28 5.09
N ASN A 18 -10.14 -0.92 6.13
CA ASN A 18 -8.90 -1.56 6.54
C ASN A 18 -9.09 -2.28 7.88
N ILE A 19 -9.04 -3.61 7.91
CA ILE A 19 -9.12 -4.41 9.14
C ILE A 19 -7.81 -5.17 9.35
N ASP A 20 -7.02 -4.72 10.33
CA ASP A 20 -5.80 -5.41 10.75
C ASP A 20 -6.08 -6.84 11.26
N LYS A 21 -5.13 -7.74 11.03
CA LYS A 21 -5.20 -9.14 11.46
C LYS A 21 -5.24 -9.33 12.98
N ASP A 22 -4.73 -8.38 13.76
CA ASP A 22 -4.76 -8.39 15.24
C ASP A 22 -6.01 -7.70 15.84
N LYS A 23 -6.96 -7.25 15.01
CA LYS A 23 -8.20 -6.60 15.47
C LYS A 23 -9.41 -7.52 15.25
N ASN A 24 -10.31 -7.55 16.23
CA ASN A 24 -11.52 -8.38 16.23
C ASN A 24 -12.63 -7.79 15.35
N LEU A 25 -12.44 -7.77 14.02
CA LEU A 25 -13.38 -7.26 12.99
C LEU A 25 -13.65 -5.74 13.04
N VAL A 26 -12.97 -5.01 13.94
CA VAL A 26 -12.97 -3.55 13.98
C VAL A 26 -11.82 -3.07 13.10
N GLY A 27 -12.12 -2.17 12.18
CA GLY A 27 -11.15 -1.55 11.28
C GLY A 27 -11.37 -0.06 11.11
N ARG A 28 -10.66 0.51 10.16
CA ARG A 28 -10.73 1.92 9.77
C ARG A 28 -11.34 2.06 8.39
N LEU A 29 -12.47 2.74 8.32
CA LEU A 29 -13.06 3.24 7.09
C LEU A 29 -12.33 4.52 6.68
N LEU A 30 -11.98 4.63 5.40
CA LEU A 30 -11.49 5.83 4.74
C LEU A 30 -12.47 6.14 3.61
N VAL A 31 -12.90 7.39 3.50
CA VAL A 31 -13.80 7.88 2.45
C VAL A 31 -13.14 9.06 1.76
N SER A 32 -13.01 8.98 0.45
CA SER A 32 -12.41 10.01 -0.40
C SER A 32 -13.40 10.42 -1.49
N ASN A 33 -13.83 11.67 -1.45
CA ASN A 33 -14.73 12.21 -2.47
C ASN A 33 -13.96 12.54 -3.75
N THR A 34 -14.22 11.79 -4.82
CA THR A 34 -13.56 11.93 -6.11
C THR A 34 -14.01 13.15 -6.93
N LYS A 35 -15.10 13.82 -6.53
CA LYS A 35 -15.66 15.01 -7.21
C LYS A 35 -15.31 16.32 -6.50
N ASP A 36 -14.98 16.29 -5.21
CA ASP A 36 -14.70 17.47 -4.41
C ASP A 36 -13.69 17.14 -3.29
N ALA A 37 -12.45 17.63 -3.43
CA ALA A 37 -11.33 17.31 -2.54
C ALA A 37 -11.52 17.81 -1.10
N GLN A 38 -12.53 18.63 -0.83
CA GLN A 38 -12.81 19.22 0.49
C GLN A 38 -13.50 18.27 1.48
N LEU A 39 -13.94 17.07 1.05
CA LEU A 39 -14.81 16.20 1.86
C LEU A 39 -14.32 14.74 1.92
N SER A 40 -13.09 14.56 2.40
CA SER A 40 -12.57 13.25 2.80
C SER A 40 -12.67 13.06 4.31
N PHE A 41 -12.91 11.84 4.77
CA PHE A 41 -12.98 11.54 6.21
C PHE A 41 -12.55 10.11 6.51
N TYR A 42 -12.24 9.86 7.78
CA TYR A 42 -11.96 8.53 8.29
C TYR A 42 -12.91 8.21 9.45
N ALA A 43 -13.17 6.94 9.67
CA ALA A 43 -14.00 6.50 10.78
C ALA A 43 -13.56 5.14 11.30
N ASN A 44 -13.72 4.93 12.61
CA ASN A 44 -13.64 3.56 13.14
C ASN A 44 -14.93 2.85 12.74
N ALA A 45 -14.80 1.71 12.06
CA ALA A 45 -15.93 0.95 11.57
C ALA A 45 -15.80 -0.54 11.92
N LYS A 46 -16.88 -1.10 12.43
CA LYS A 46 -17.01 -2.50 12.77
C LYS A 46 -17.78 -3.22 11.66
N LEU A 47 -17.12 -4.17 11.01
CA LEU A 47 -17.75 -5.01 10.00
C LEU A 47 -18.59 -6.08 10.69
N ILE A 48 -19.92 -6.05 10.53
CA ILE A 48 -20.81 -7.11 10.98
C ILE A 48 -21.39 -7.81 9.74
N LEU A 49 -21.09 -9.10 9.63
CA LEU A 49 -21.65 -9.97 8.61
C LEU A 49 -23.13 -10.18 8.91
N ASN A 50 -24.01 -9.70 8.03
CA ASN A 50 -25.44 -9.99 8.10
C ASN A 50 -25.68 -11.44 7.66
N GLU A 51 -25.62 -12.35 8.64
CA GLU A 51 -25.88 -13.79 8.52
C GLU A 51 -24.85 -14.61 7.72
N THR A 52 -24.39 -15.70 8.34
CA THR A 52 -23.65 -16.75 7.65
C THR A 52 -24.61 -17.63 6.85
N GLN A 53 -24.95 -17.23 5.63
CA GLN A 53 -25.36 -18.22 4.63
C GLN A 53 -24.09 -18.90 4.07
N ASN A 54 -24.09 -20.23 4.05
CA ASN A 54 -23.01 -21.02 3.48
C ASN A 54 -23.07 -20.98 1.95
N ALA A 55 -22.68 -19.85 1.36
CA ALA A 55 -22.54 -19.66 -0.08
C ALA A 55 -21.04 -19.57 -0.47
N PRO A 56 -20.62 -20.12 -1.62
CA PRO A 56 -19.25 -19.95 -2.11
C PRO A 56 -18.92 -18.47 -2.39
N LEU A 57 -17.66 -18.09 -2.18
CA LEU A 57 -17.16 -16.72 -2.35
C LEU A 57 -17.26 -16.16 -3.78
N SER A 58 -17.66 -16.97 -4.76
CA SER A 58 -17.71 -16.66 -6.19
C SER A 58 -18.97 -15.89 -6.63
N SER A 59 -19.96 -15.70 -5.76
CA SER A 59 -21.13 -14.85 -6.04
C SER A 59 -20.95 -13.45 -5.43
N LEU A 60 -20.87 -12.43 -6.28
CA LEU A 60 -20.60 -11.03 -5.93
C LEU A 60 -21.80 -10.28 -5.27
N GLU A 61 -22.75 -11.00 -4.68
CA GLU A 61 -23.98 -10.47 -4.07
C GLU A 61 -24.04 -10.72 -2.55
N ASN A 62 -22.97 -10.35 -1.82
CA ASN A 62 -23.00 -10.31 -0.36
C ASN A 62 -23.21 -8.88 0.11
N SER A 63 -24.35 -8.59 0.75
CA SER A 63 -24.61 -7.29 1.37
C SER A 63 -24.05 -7.26 2.80
N PHE A 64 -23.21 -6.25 3.08
CA PHE A 64 -22.53 -6.10 4.37
C PHE A 64 -23.13 -4.96 5.19
N LYS A 65 -23.29 -5.16 6.50
CA LYS A 65 -23.65 -4.09 7.42
C LYS A 65 -22.37 -3.48 8.00
N LEU A 66 -22.15 -2.22 7.66
CA LEU A 66 -21.10 -1.41 8.27
C LEU A 66 -21.69 -0.66 9.48
N ILE A 67 -21.11 -0.85 10.65
CA ILE A 67 -21.38 0.00 11.82
C ILE A 67 -20.23 0.99 11.93
N ILE A 68 -20.53 2.29 12.01
CA ILE A 68 -19.55 3.36 12.04
C ILE A 68 -19.54 3.98 13.44
N ASP A 69 -18.61 3.60 14.32
CA ASP A 69 -18.66 3.91 15.75
C ASP A 69 -18.19 5.35 16.09
N ASN A 70 -17.27 5.89 15.30
CA ASN A 70 -16.71 7.24 15.49
C ASN A 70 -16.19 7.80 14.17
N VAL A 71 -16.68 8.97 13.75
CA VAL A 71 -16.27 9.67 12.52
C VAL A 71 -15.34 10.83 12.85
N GLN A 72 -14.29 11.01 12.07
CA GLN A 72 -13.32 12.10 12.16
C GLN A 72 -13.05 12.65 10.74
N ILE A 73 -13.27 13.94 10.54
CA ILE A 73 -13.25 14.58 9.22
C ILE A 73 -11.86 15.15 8.92
N TYR A 74 -11.43 15.11 7.66
CA TYR A 74 -10.14 15.67 7.23
C TYR A 74 -10.33 16.72 6.13
N ASN A 75 -9.75 17.91 6.33
CA ASN A 75 -9.71 18.96 5.31
C ASN A 75 -8.24 19.26 4.96
N SER A 76 -7.82 18.91 3.75
CA SER A 76 -6.45 19.05 3.26
C SER A 76 -5.99 20.50 3.07
N ASN A 77 -6.88 21.49 3.18
CA ASN A 77 -6.56 22.92 3.04
C ASN A 77 -6.27 23.65 4.35
N ILE A 78 -6.18 22.94 5.49
CA ILE A 78 -5.89 23.54 6.80
C ILE A 78 -4.51 23.05 7.26
N GLU A 79 -3.58 23.98 7.50
CA GLU A 79 -2.27 23.67 8.07
C GLU A 79 -2.43 22.96 9.42
N ARG A 80 -1.84 21.76 9.59
CA ARG A 80 -1.86 21.01 10.85
C ARG A 80 -1.16 21.80 11.96
N ASN A 81 -1.93 22.60 12.70
CA ASN A 81 -1.41 23.52 13.72
C ASN A 81 -2.36 23.68 14.93
N LYS A 82 -2.91 22.57 15.45
CA LYS A 82 -3.18 22.29 16.89
C LYS A 82 -3.78 20.89 17.12
N GLU A 83 -3.77 20.47 18.38
CA GLU A 83 -4.52 19.28 18.86
C GLU A 83 -6.05 19.49 18.89
N ASP A 84 -6.52 20.72 18.60
CA ASP A 84 -7.92 21.15 18.70
C ASP A 84 -8.79 20.83 17.46
N ASP A 85 -8.20 20.44 16.33
CA ASP A 85 -8.90 20.34 15.03
C ASP A 85 -9.62 19.00 14.76
N PHE A 86 -9.78 18.14 15.78
CA PHE A 86 -10.49 16.86 15.66
C PHE A 86 -11.87 16.90 16.34
N GLU A 87 -12.94 17.05 15.57
CA GLU A 87 -14.31 16.96 16.10
C GLU A 87 -14.75 15.48 16.23
N PHE A 88 -14.82 14.98 17.47
CA PHE A 88 -15.10 13.57 17.77
C PHE A 88 -16.62 13.26 17.81
N CYS A 89 -17.19 12.80 16.69
CA CYS A 89 -18.59 12.34 16.64
C CYS A 89 -18.72 10.85 16.97
N LYS A 90 -18.81 10.53 18.26
CA LYS A 90 -19.04 9.18 18.79
C LYS A 90 -20.52 8.79 18.67
N THR A 91 -20.83 7.83 17.80
CA THR A 91 -22.21 7.42 17.49
C THR A 91 -22.28 5.92 17.22
N GLU A 92 -23.00 5.16 18.04
CA GLU A 92 -23.23 3.72 17.80
C GLU A 92 -24.44 3.54 16.88
N TYR A 93 -24.34 2.66 15.88
CA TYR A 93 -25.45 2.37 14.94
C TYR A 93 -25.81 0.88 14.90
N GLU A 94 -27.09 0.55 15.03
CA GLU A 94 -27.58 -0.82 14.95
C GLU A 94 -28.71 -0.96 13.91
N LEU A 95 -28.35 -1.12 12.63
CA LEU A 95 -29.32 -1.44 11.57
C LEU A 95 -29.93 -2.83 11.83
N ASN A 96 -31.23 -2.90 12.14
CA ASN A 96 -31.96 -4.15 12.20
C ASN A 96 -32.80 -4.35 10.94
N LYS A 97 -33.07 -5.61 10.58
CA LYS A 97 -33.80 -5.96 9.34
C LYS A 97 -35.22 -5.40 9.37
N GLU A 98 -35.72 -5.02 8.18
CA GLU A 98 -37.04 -4.44 7.93
C GLU A 98 -37.23 -2.99 8.43
N ALA A 99 -36.86 -2.02 7.57
CA ALA A 99 -37.21 -0.59 7.64
C ALA A 99 -36.96 0.11 9.00
N ALA A 100 -35.69 0.38 9.32
CA ALA A 100 -35.30 1.00 10.58
C ALA A 100 -35.60 2.51 10.65
N LYS A 101 -36.45 2.90 11.62
CA LYS A 101 -36.75 4.30 11.97
C LYS A 101 -35.91 4.71 13.18
N LEU A 102 -35.16 5.81 13.08
CA LEU A 102 -34.20 6.25 14.10
C LEU A 102 -34.86 7.05 15.24
N ILE A 103 -34.70 6.62 16.50
CA ILE A 103 -35.03 7.43 17.70
C ILE A 103 -33.96 7.18 18.78
N ALA A 104 -33.30 8.23 19.24
CA ALA A 104 -32.37 8.19 20.37
C ALA A 104 -32.87 9.09 21.52
N LYS A 105 -32.73 8.63 22.77
CA LYS A 105 -33.01 9.41 23.99
C LYS A 105 -31.80 9.38 24.92
N LEU A 106 -31.30 10.57 25.25
CA LEU A 106 -30.37 10.79 26.36
C LEU A 106 -31.10 11.56 27.48
N GLY A 107 -30.72 11.29 28.73
CA GLY A 107 -31.54 11.59 29.90
C GLY A 107 -31.76 13.08 30.19
N GLY A 108 -33.02 13.46 30.40
CA GLY A 108 -33.46 14.83 30.67
C GLY A 108 -34.75 15.16 29.91
N PRO A 109 -35.43 16.29 30.21
CA PRO A 109 -36.71 16.63 29.58
C PRO A 109 -36.58 17.19 28.15
N PHE A 110 -35.42 17.04 27.50
CA PHE A 110 -35.14 17.54 26.16
C PHE A 110 -34.85 16.38 25.21
N VAL A 111 -35.69 16.23 24.19
CA VAL A 111 -35.51 15.26 23.10
C VAL A 111 -34.84 15.98 21.94
N LEU A 112 -33.72 15.43 21.44
CA LEU A 112 -33.02 15.94 20.28
C LEU A 112 -33.08 14.87 19.17
N GLU A 113 -33.84 15.13 18.11
CA GLU A 113 -33.88 14.32 16.90
C GLU A 113 -33.01 15.00 15.84
N GLY A 114 -31.97 14.31 15.34
CA GLY A 114 -30.96 14.92 14.47
C GLY A 114 -30.18 13.93 13.62
N MET A 115 -29.73 14.41 12.46
CA MET A 115 -29.03 13.67 11.41
C MET A 115 -27.86 14.53 10.91
N ILE A 116 -26.75 13.92 10.51
CA ILE A 116 -25.52 14.65 10.16
C ILE A 116 -25.65 15.36 8.80
N SER A 117 -25.43 16.68 8.79
CA SER A 117 -25.11 17.58 7.66
C SER A 117 -24.37 18.81 8.24
N LEU A 118 -23.54 19.58 7.50
CA LEU A 118 -22.44 20.40 8.11
C LEU A 118 -22.26 21.85 7.56
N ARG A 119 -22.97 22.87 8.10
CA ARG A 119 -23.03 24.23 7.52
C ARG A 119 -21.88 25.19 7.87
N GLY A 120 -20.85 24.73 8.56
CA GLY A 120 -19.70 25.58 8.88
C GLY A 120 -18.69 25.57 7.73
N ALA A 121 -18.68 26.57 6.85
CA ALA A 121 -17.83 26.61 5.66
C ALA A 121 -17.94 25.38 4.70
N LEU A 122 -19.13 24.97 4.19
CA LEU A 122 -20.42 25.68 4.17
C LEU A 122 -21.65 24.80 3.78
N VAL A 123 -21.69 23.49 4.07
CA VAL A 123 -22.65 22.49 3.51
C VAL A 123 -24.02 22.44 4.22
N VAL A 124 -25.16 22.45 3.52
CA VAL A 124 -26.44 22.88 4.12
C VAL A 124 -27.21 21.79 4.90
N LEU A 125 -27.43 22.04 6.19
CA LEU A 125 -28.44 21.40 7.04
C LEU A 125 -29.86 21.79 6.62
N SER A 126 -30.40 21.11 5.61
CA SER A 126 -31.82 21.21 5.24
C SER A 126 -32.67 20.33 6.15
N LYS A 127 -33.85 20.84 6.54
CA LYS A 127 -34.94 19.99 7.05
C LYS A 127 -35.40 19.08 5.91
N ASN A 128 -34.97 17.83 5.89
CA ASN A 128 -35.78 16.68 5.50
C ASN A 128 -35.08 15.38 5.90
N SER A 129 -35.86 14.43 6.40
CA SER A 129 -35.39 13.19 7.00
C SER A 129 -35.38 12.04 6.01
N GLU A 130 -34.21 11.66 5.52
CA GLU A 130 -33.97 10.34 4.90
C GLU A 130 -32.73 9.75 5.55
N ALA A 131 -32.84 8.52 6.06
CA ALA A 131 -31.73 7.84 6.71
C ALA A 131 -30.54 7.68 5.76
N PHE A 132 -29.34 7.48 6.29
CA PHE A 132 -28.12 7.24 5.50
C PHE A 132 -28.10 5.81 4.93
N ASP A 133 -29.14 5.48 4.18
CA ASP A 133 -29.46 4.16 3.63
C ASP A 133 -28.87 4.05 2.21
N LYS A 134 -27.57 4.31 2.10
CA LYS A 134 -26.82 4.16 0.85
C LYS A 134 -26.13 2.80 0.84
N GLU A 135 -26.52 1.94 -0.10
CA GLU A 135 -25.84 0.68 -0.34
C GLU A 135 -24.35 0.92 -0.62
N CYS A 136 -23.51 0.15 0.05
CA CYS A 136 -22.06 0.21 -0.07
C CYS A 136 -21.57 -1.08 -0.74
N HIS A 137 -21.11 -0.97 -1.98
CA HIS A 137 -20.59 -2.12 -2.73
C HIS A 137 -19.09 -2.22 -2.48
N LEU A 138 -18.68 -3.13 -1.59
CA LEU A 138 -17.28 -3.35 -1.23
C LEU A 138 -16.77 -4.70 -1.76
N GLY A 139 -15.76 -4.63 -2.64
CA GLY A 139 -14.96 -5.79 -3.03
C GLY A 139 -13.81 -6.01 -2.05
N LYS A 140 -13.56 -7.25 -1.62
CA LYS A 140 -12.37 -7.57 -0.84
C LYS A 140 -11.15 -7.65 -1.76
N LEU A 141 -10.14 -6.82 -1.53
CA LEU A 141 -8.98 -6.69 -2.41
C LEU A 141 -8.05 -7.92 -2.37
N GLU A 142 -8.05 -8.69 -1.28
CA GLU A 142 -7.35 -9.98 -1.24
C GLU A 142 -8.10 -11.12 -1.96
N ASN A 143 -9.37 -10.92 -2.33
CA ASN A 143 -10.19 -11.93 -3.03
C ASN A 143 -10.22 -11.75 -4.55
N THR A 144 -9.44 -10.84 -5.14
CA THR A 144 -9.22 -10.84 -6.59
C THR A 144 -8.34 -12.03 -6.95
N SER A 145 -8.99 -13.16 -7.18
CA SER A 145 -8.39 -14.48 -7.33
C SER A 145 -8.04 -14.82 -8.78
N GLU A 146 -6.99 -15.62 -8.90
CA GLU A 146 -6.66 -16.48 -10.06
C GLU A 146 -6.08 -15.81 -11.33
N ASN A 147 -6.59 -14.68 -11.82
CA ASN A 147 -6.09 -14.09 -13.09
C ASN A 147 -4.89 -13.12 -12.96
N GLU A 148 -4.46 -12.77 -11.75
CA GLU A 148 -3.47 -11.70 -11.51
C GLU A 148 -1.99 -12.13 -11.59
N ILE A 149 -1.72 -13.38 -11.97
CA ILE A 149 -0.38 -13.98 -11.83
C ILE A 149 0.24 -14.34 -13.20
N GLU A 150 -0.42 -14.04 -14.32
CA GLU A 150 0.23 -14.17 -15.64
C GLU A 150 1.19 -13.00 -15.90
N ALA A 151 2.41 -13.33 -16.33
CA ALA A 151 3.40 -12.32 -16.68
C ALA A 151 3.09 -11.69 -18.04
N THR A 152 3.27 -10.38 -18.18
CA THR A 152 3.18 -9.67 -19.47
C THR A 152 4.12 -10.29 -20.52
N LYS A 153 5.29 -10.79 -20.09
CA LYS A 153 6.27 -11.50 -20.92
C LYS A 153 6.91 -12.66 -20.14
N THR A 154 7.25 -13.75 -20.82
CA THR A 154 8.17 -14.78 -20.32
C THR A 154 9.33 -14.88 -21.30
N MET A 155 10.58 -14.84 -20.82
CA MET A 155 11.77 -14.81 -21.69
C MET A 155 13.00 -15.43 -21.04
N SER A 156 14.04 -15.74 -21.83
CA SER A 156 15.32 -16.21 -21.27
C SER A 156 16.10 -15.06 -20.67
N TRP A 157 17.10 -15.36 -19.83
CA TRP A 157 18.05 -14.35 -19.34
C TRP A 157 18.80 -13.63 -20.47
N SER A 158 19.09 -14.31 -21.58
CA SER A 158 19.75 -13.67 -22.72
C SER A 158 18.87 -12.58 -23.34
N ASP A 159 17.59 -12.88 -23.54
CA ASP A 159 16.62 -11.96 -24.14
C ASP A 159 16.30 -10.82 -23.19
N PHE A 160 16.15 -11.09 -21.88
CA PHE A 160 15.92 -10.07 -20.87
C PHE A 160 17.05 -9.04 -20.83
N LYS A 161 18.31 -9.46 -20.92
CA LYS A 161 19.44 -8.51 -20.93
C LYS A 161 19.39 -7.55 -22.11
N ALA A 162 19.04 -8.02 -23.30
CA ALA A 162 18.91 -7.17 -24.48
C ALA A 162 17.69 -6.25 -24.34
N TRP A 163 16.52 -6.84 -24.13
CA TRP A 163 15.25 -6.14 -24.02
C TRP A 163 15.24 -5.06 -22.94
N ALA A 164 15.75 -5.35 -21.73
CA ALA A 164 15.76 -4.41 -20.63
C ALA A 164 16.78 -3.27 -20.79
N LEU A 165 17.82 -3.44 -21.63
CA LEU A 165 18.69 -2.34 -22.03
C LEU A 165 18.00 -1.43 -23.04
N ASP A 166 17.40 -2.01 -24.09
CA ASP A 166 16.70 -1.26 -25.13
C ASP A 166 15.57 -0.39 -24.53
N GLU A 167 14.70 -0.98 -23.70
CA GLU A 167 13.61 -0.25 -23.02
C GLU A 167 14.12 0.86 -22.10
N LYS A 168 15.27 0.68 -21.43
CA LYS A 168 15.87 1.70 -20.55
C LYS A 168 16.60 2.79 -21.33
N TYR A 169 17.09 2.51 -22.54
CA TYR A 169 17.60 3.54 -23.46
C TYR A 169 16.47 4.39 -24.04
N GLU A 170 15.30 3.79 -24.32
CA GLU A 170 14.11 4.51 -24.79
C GLU A 170 13.42 5.29 -23.67
N ASN A 171 13.43 4.77 -22.43
CA ASN A 171 12.71 5.35 -21.30
C ASN A 171 13.49 5.26 -19.97
N ASP A 172 14.17 6.35 -19.61
CA ASP A 172 14.85 6.45 -18.31
C ASP A 172 13.87 6.50 -17.11
N GLY A 173 12.56 6.68 -17.36
CA GLY A 173 11.52 6.58 -16.33
C GLY A 173 11.25 5.17 -15.79
N LEU A 174 11.81 4.13 -16.42
CA LEU A 174 11.61 2.75 -15.99
C LEU A 174 12.41 2.44 -14.71
N ILE A 175 11.70 1.91 -13.72
CA ILE A 175 12.25 1.36 -12.47
C ILE A 175 11.87 -0.11 -12.33
N PHE A 176 12.74 -0.89 -11.69
CA PHE A 176 12.70 -2.35 -11.70
C PHE A 176 12.64 -2.92 -10.27
N ARG A 177 11.96 -4.05 -10.09
CA ARG A 177 11.91 -4.77 -8.81
C ARG A 177 11.89 -6.29 -9.04
N GLY A 178 12.87 -7.00 -8.50
CA GLY A 178 12.93 -8.46 -8.53
C GLY A 178 12.16 -9.12 -7.39
N GLN A 179 11.52 -10.26 -7.68
CA GLN A 179 10.89 -11.15 -6.71
C GLN A 179 11.33 -12.61 -6.98
N GLU A 180 11.67 -13.31 -5.89
CA GLU A 180 12.17 -14.70 -5.89
C GLU A 180 11.16 -15.76 -6.35
N SER A 181 9.89 -15.39 -6.51
CA SER A 181 8.84 -16.22 -7.10
C SER A 181 7.89 -15.35 -7.92
N SER A 182 7.48 -15.83 -9.09
CA SER A 182 6.42 -15.20 -9.88
C SER A 182 5.02 -15.30 -9.26
N LEU A 183 4.86 -16.09 -8.19
CA LEU A 183 3.62 -16.18 -7.42
C LEU A 183 3.47 -15.05 -6.38
N TYR A 184 4.52 -14.26 -6.14
CA TYR A 184 4.50 -13.20 -5.13
C TYR A 184 3.90 -11.91 -5.69
N LYS A 185 2.78 -11.47 -5.12
CA LYS A 185 2.13 -10.21 -5.45
C LYS A 185 3.03 -9.01 -5.10
N LEU A 186 2.74 -7.86 -5.72
CA LEU A 186 3.34 -6.59 -5.36
C LEU A 186 2.68 -6.06 -4.06
N GLU A 187 3.29 -6.38 -2.91
CA GLU A 187 2.80 -6.05 -1.55
C GLU A 187 3.93 -5.48 -0.67
N THR A 188 3.64 -4.55 0.25
CA THR A 188 4.64 -3.97 1.18
C THR A 188 4.99 -4.94 2.33
N THR A 189 6.04 -4.67 3.12
CA THR A 189 6.31 -5.47 4.33
C THR A 189 5.23 -5.27 5.41
N PHE A 190 4.69 -4.05 5.54
CA PHE A 190 3.55 -3.75 6.41
C PHE A 190 2.31 -4.58 6.02
N HIS A 191 1.98 -4.62 4.73
CA HIS A 191 0.84 -5.40 4.26
C HIS A 191 1.09 -6.92 4.43
N ARG A 192 2.28 -7.45 4.13
CA ARG A 192 2.61 -8.86 4.43
C ARG A 192 2.49 -9.23 5.92
N ALA A 193 2.70 -8.28 6.84
CA ALA A 193 2.51 -8.50 8.28
C ALA A 193 1.03 -8.61 8.72
N GLY A 194 0.07 -8.45 7.79
CA GLY A 194 -1.36 -8.45 8.09
C GLY A 194 -1.88 -7.14 8.67
N ARG A 195 -1.13 -6.04 8.51
CA ARG A 195 -1.56 -4.68 8.84
C ARG A 195 -2.16 -3.99 7.60
N ARG A 196 -3.14 -3.12 7.81
CA ARG A 196 -3.86 -2.33 6.79
C ARG A 196 -4.18 -0.90 7.28
N ASP A 197 -4.26 -0.67 8.60
CA ASP A 197 -4.54 0.64 9.17
C ASP A 197 -3.27 1.51 9.27
N LEU A 198 -3.05 2.38 8.27
CA LEU A 198 -1.90 3.30 8.26
C LEU A 198 -2.01 4.48 9.22
N LEU A 199 -3.22 4.89 9.59
CA LEU A 199 -3.36 5.95 10.59
C LEU A 199 -2.99 5.41 11.99
N ARG A 200 -3.26 4.13 12.27
CA ARG A 200 -2.70 3.43 13.43
C ARG A 200 -1.17 3.42 13.36
N PHE A 201 -0.62 2.94 12.24
CA PHE A 201 0.84 2.90 12.00
C PHE A 201 1.53 4.24 12.28
N GLY A 202 0.94 5.35 11.79
CA GLY A 202 1.46 6.70 11.98
C GLY A 202 1.38 7.23 13.41
N VAL A 203 0.36 6.84 14.18
CA VAL A 203 0.07 7.39 15.52
C VAL A 203 0.60 6.51 16.66
N GLU A 204 0.61 5.18 16.49
CA GLU A 204 1.08 4.20 17.49
C GLU A 204 2.51 3.73 17.18
N GLU A 205 2.74 3.12 16.02
CA GLU A 205 4.02 2.44 15.71
C GLU A 205 5.18 3.39 15.38
N VAL A 206 4.96 4.45 14.59
CA VAL A 206 6.07 5.32 14.16
C VAL A 206 6.65 6.19 15.28
N PRO A 207 5.88 6.77 16.22
CA PRO A 207 6.45 7.46 17.37
C PRO A 207 7.24 6.53 18.28
N LEU A 208 6.80 5.27 18.42
CA LEU A 208 7.55 4.23 19.12
C LEU A 208 8.86 3.88 18.40
N LEU A 209 8.81 3.69 17.08
CA LEU A 209 9.98 3.46 16.23
C LEU A 209 11.00 4.61 16.36
N ASN A 210 10.54 5.86 16.22
CA ASN A 210 11.39 7.04 16.32
C ASN A 210 12.13 7.10 17.66
N ARG A 211 11.42 6.86 18.77
CA ARG A 211 12.01 6.87 20.11
C ARG A 211 13.12 5.84 20.30
N ASN A 212 12.97 4.64 19.73
CA ASN A 212 13.96 3.57 19.87
C ASN A 212 15.12 3.70 18.86
N LEU A 213 14.89 4.24 17.65
CA LEU A 213 15.97 4.47 16.68
C LEU A 213 16.78 5.74 16.97
N SER A 214 16.16 6.79 17.55
CA SER A 214 16.86 8.04 17.86
C SER A 214 18.01 7.84 18.86
N SER A 215 17.87 6.89 19.80
CA SER A 215 18.93 6.57 20.78
C SER A 215 20.09 5.78 20.18
N GLU A 216 19.84 4.92 19.19
CA GLU A 216 20.87 4.10 18.54
C GLU A 216 21.61 4.86 17.43
N LEU A 217 20.96 5.83 16.79
CA LEU A 217 21.49 6.57 15.64
C LEU A 217 22.09 7.95 16.02
N ASP A 218 22.08 8.31 17.30
CA ASP A 218 22.48 9.63 17.85
C ASP A 218 21.88 10.81 17.05
N ARG A 219 20.63 10.63 16.60
CA ARG A 219 19.89 11.59 15.77
C ARG A 219 18.43 11.62 16.18
N HIS A 220 17.92 12.82 16.42
CA HIS A 220 16.49 13.05 16.59
C HIS A 220 15.82 13.27 15.22
N PHE A 221 14.84 12.45 14.85
CA PHE A 221 14.04 12.65 13.63
C PHE A 221 12.84 13.56 13.93
N ASN A 222 12.70 14.65 13.18
CA ASN A 222 11.50 15.48 13.15
C ASN A 222 10.46 14.81 12.25
N LEU A 223 9.41 14.22 12.84
CA LEU A 223 8.38 13.47 12.08
C LEU A 223 7.56 14.31 11.10
N ASN A 224 7.71 15.64 11.07
CA ASN A 224 7.11 16.48 10.03
C ASN A 224 8.00 16.63 8.78
N LEU A 225 9.29 16.28 8.85
CA LEU A 225 10.29 16.48 7.79
C LEU A 225 11.05 15.19 7.43
N ASP A 226 11.54 14.47 8.46
CA ASP A 226 12.38 13.28 8.32
C ASP A 226 11.59 11.96 8.29
N TYR A 227 10.25 12.02 8.19
CA TYR A 227 9.37 10.85 8.30
C TYR A 227 9.70 9.74 7.29
N SER A 228 9.91 10.13 6.03
CA SER A 228 10.29 9.24 4.93
C SER A 228 11.65 8.59 5.16
N GLU A 229 12.60 9.32 5.72
CA GLU A 229 13.95 8.84 6.04
C GLU A 229 13.92 7.84 7.20
N LEU A 230 13.17 8.12 8.26
CA LEU A 230 12.99 7.21 9.39
C LEU A 230 12.40 5.86 8.93
N LEU A 231 11.34 5.89 8.11
CA LEU A 231 10.76 4.66 7.56
C LEU A 231 11.75 3.90 6.66
N TYR A 232 12.49 4.62 5.81
CA TYR A 232 13.46 4.00 4.91
C TYR A 232 14.58 3.31 5.69
N ILE A 233 15.15 3.96 6.70
CA ILE A 233 16.14 3.36 7.62
C ILE A 233 15.54 2.12 8.29
N ALA A 234 14.34 2.23 8.86
CA ALA A 234 13.69 1.11 9.57
C ALA A 234 13.47 -0.11 8.66
N GLN A 235 13.09 0.10 7.40
CA GLN A 235 12.95 -0.95 6.39
C GLN A 235 14.28 -1.69 6.10
N HIS A 236 15.41 -0.97 6.03
CA HIS A 236 16.74 -1.59 5.86
C HIS A 236 17.16 -2.47 7.03
N HIS A 237 16.60 -2.22 8.22
CA HIS A 237 16.77 -3.02 9.43
C HIS A 237 15.60 -4.01 9.67
N GLY A 238 14.72 -4.21 8.68
CA GLY A 238 13.69 -5.26 8.69
C GLY A 238 12.37 -4.89 9.38
N PHE A 239 12.17 -3.62 9.77
CA PHE A 239 10.88 -3.18 10.29
C PHE A 239 9.81 -3.17 9.18
N PRO A 240 8.57 -3.65 9.42
CA PRO A 240 7.49 -3.57 8.45
C PRO A 240 7.07 -2.12 8.15
N THR A 241 7.11 -1.71 6.89
CA THR A 241 6.78 -0.35 6.42
C THR A 241 5.81 -0.40 5.24
N PRO A 242 5.02 0.66 4.99
CA PRO A 242 4.13 0.79 3.83
C PRO A 242 4.89 1.15 2.54
N LEU A 243 6.14 0.73 2.45
CA LEU A 243 7.07 1.08 1.39
C LEU A 243 7.45 -0.18 0.59
N LEU A 244 7.93 0.08 -0.63
CA LEU A 244 8.44 -0.92 -1.56
C LEU A 244 9.73 -0.42 -2.19
N ASP A 245 10.78 -1.24 -2.15
CA ASP A 245 12.05 -0.96 -2.83
C ASP A 245 11.96 -1.21 -4.33
N TRP A 246 12.51 -0.27 -5.10
CA TRP A 246 12.76 -0.37 -6.54
C TRP A 246 14.22 0.01 -6.82
N THR A 247 14.69 -0.27 -8.02
CA THR A 247 16.02 0.11 -8.50
C THR A 247 15.95 0.64 -9.93
N ASN A 248 16.80 1.62 -10.26
CA ASN A 248 16.95 2.07 -11.66
C ASN A 248 17.63 1.01 -12.56
N SER A 249 18.24 -0.03 -11.99
CA SER A 249 18.99 -1.04 -12.75
C SER A 249 18.20 -2.35 -12.93
N PRO A 250 17.94 -2.80 -14.17
CA PRO A 250 17.33 -4.10 -14.42
C PRO A 250 18.17 -5.27 -13.90
N PHE A 251 19.50 -5.10 -13.82
CA PHE A 251 20.42 -6.12 -13.36
C PHE A 251 20.49 -6.22 -11.82
N VAL A 252 20.34 -5.09 -11.11
CA VAL A 252 20.14 -5.13 -9.64
C VAL A 252 18.78 -5.76 -9.30
N ALA A 253 17.74 -5.49 -10.08
CA ALA A 253 16.46 -6.19 -9.92
C ALA A 253 16.59 -7.70 -10.17
N ALA A 254 17.31 -8.11 -11.22
CA ALA A 254 17.63 -9.52 -11.46
C ALA A 254 18.41 -10.16 -10.29
N TYR A 255 19.38 -9.45 -9.70
CA TYR A 255 20.05 -9.91 -8.47
C TYR A 255 19.04 -10.21 -7.36
N PHE A 256 18.15 -9.27 -7.04
CA PHE A 256 17.13 -9.47 -6.01
C PHE A 256 16.12 -10.58 -6.34
N ALA A 257 15.88 -10.85 -7.62
CA ALA A 257 15.05 -11.96 -8.08
C ALA A 257 15.73 -13.33 -7.85
N PHE A 258 17.05 -13.44 -8.00
CA PHE A 258 17.76 -14.73 -7.97
C PHE A 258 18.61 -15.02 -6.71
N HIS A 259 19.05 -14.02 -5.96
CA HIS A 259 20.14 -14.18 -4.97
C HIS A 259 19.85 -15.08 -3.76
N LYS A 260 18.59 -15.39 -3.47
CA LYS A 260 18.17 -16.31 -2.39
C LYS A 260 17.88 -17.73 -2.88
N ILE A 261 17.86 -17.95 -4.19
CA ILE A 261 17.54 -19.23 -4.78
C ILE A 261 18.79 -20.13 -4.70
N PRO A 262 18.73 -21.32 -4.07
CA PRO A 262 19.85 -22.27 -4.04
C PRO A 262 20.29 -22.70 -5.45
N LYS A 263 21.57 -23.01 -5.66
CA LYS A 263 22.05 -23.50 -6.98
C LYS A 263 21.45 -24.86 -7.40
N SER A 264 20.87 -25.60 -6.46
CA SER A 264 20.20 -26.88 -6.69
C SER A 264 18.74 -26.77 -7.16
N THR A 265 18.14 -25.58 -7.13
CA THR A 265 16.74 -25.39 -7.56
C THR A 265 16.70 -25.25 -9.08
N ASP A 266 15.92 -26.12 -9.73
CA ASP A 266 15.75 -26.20 -11.18
C ASP A 266 14.36 -25.70 -11.65
N LYS A 267 13.37 -25.63 -10.75
CA LYS A 267 11.96 -25.40 -11.09
C LYS A 267 11.39 -24.10 -10.55
N GLY A 268 10.46 -23.55 -11.33
CA GLY A 268 9.74 -22.31 -11.04
C GLY A 268 10.27 -21.14 -11.86
N ARG A 269 9.69 -19.96 -11.61
CA ARG A 269 10.09 -18.70 -12.26
C ARG A 269 10.27 -17.62 -11.19
N VAL A 270 11.23 -16.75 -11.44
CA VAL A 270 11.33 -15.46 -10.76
C VAL A 270 10.54 -14.43 -11.54
N ARG A 271 10.18 -13.32 -10.91
CA ARG A 271 9.51 -12.19 -11.58
C ARG A 271 10.30 -10.90 -11.42
N ILE A 272 10.44 -10.17 -12.51
CA ILE A 272 10.91 -8.78 -12.50
C ILE A 272 9.71 -7.91 -12.89
N TYR A 273 9.34 -7.02 -11.98
CA TYR A 273 8.39 -5.94 -12.21
C TYR A 273 9.13 -4.75 -12.83
N ILE A 274 8.54 -4.13 -13.83
CA ILE A 274 9.03 -2.91 -14.50
C ILE A 274 7.90 -1.89 -14.43
N PHE A 275 8.14 -0.76 -13.78
CA PHE A 275 7.16 0.30 -13.57
C PHE A 275 7.63 1.61 -14.22
N ASP A 276 6.73 2.28 -14.92
CA ASP A 276 6.98 3.57 -15.56
C ASP A 276 6.63 4.73 -14.62
N LYS A 277 7.63 5.19 -13.85
CA LYS A 277 7.41 6.25 -12.85
C LYS A 277 7.03 7.59 -13.49
N LEU A 278 7.45 7.85 -14.73
CA LEU A 278 7.17 9.10 -15.43
C LEU A 278 5.74 9.15 -15.96
N LYS A 279 5.26 8.08 -16.62
CA LYS A 279 3.85 8.01 -17.04
C LYS A 279 2.91 8.12 -15.85
N TRP A 280 3.20 7.43 -14.75
CA TRP A 280 2.40 7.52 -13.53
C TRP A 280 2.45 8.92 -12.92
N GLY A 281 3.65 9.48 -12.75
CA GLY A 281 3.86 10.82 -12.20
C GLY A 281 3.17 11.93 -12.99
N ASN A 282 3.06 11.78 -14.31
CA ASN A 282 2.34 12.72 -15.17
C ASN A 282 0.82 12.72 -14.97
N GLN A 283 0.23 11.62 -14.49
CA GLN A 283 -1.22 11.50 -14.27
C GLN A 283 -1.63 11.68 -12.80
N TYR A 284 -0.79 11.20 -11.87
CA TYR A 284 -1.10 11.14 -10.44
C TYR A 284 -0.20 12.00 -9.56
N GLY A 285 0.85 12.61 -10.11
CA GLY A 285 1.88 13.32 -9.35
C GLY A 285 2.97 12.41 -8.78
N ASN A 286 4.04 13.04 -8.27
CA ASN A 286 5.25 12.37 -7.75
C ASN A 286 5.31 12.38 -6.21
N GLY A 287 4.20 12.16 -5.54
CA GLY A 287 4.14 12.18 -4.08
C GLY A 287 2.78 11.81 -3.52
N PHE A 288 2.75 11.60 -2.21
CA PHE A 288 1.55 11.48 -1.40
C PHE A 288 1.59 12.59 -0.34
N HIS A 289 0.45 13.12 0.09
CA HIS A 289 0.46 14.26 1.02
C HIS A 289 0.81 13.81 2.44
N THR A 290 0.19 12.72 2.90
CA THR A 290 0.43 12.11 4.21
C THR A 290 0.13 10.61 4.16
N ILE A 291 0.67 9.83 5.10
CA ILE A 291 0.45 8.37 5.19
C ILE A 291 -1.02 7.95 5.38
N ASP A 292 -1.84 8.86 5.90
CA ASP A 292 -3.28 8.73 6.10
C ASP A 292 -4.07 9.19 4.87
N GLU A 293 -3.46 9.17 3.68
CA GLU A 293 -4.10 9.40 2.39
C GLU A 293 -5.42 8.60 2.30
N PRO A 294 -6.59 9.29 2.22
CA PRO A 294 -7.89 8.63 2.36
C PRO A 294 -8.31 7.85 1.11
N GLY A 295 -7.76 8.21 -0.05
CA GLY A 295 -7.95 7.48 -1.32
C GLY A 295 -6.87 6.42 -1.55
N PRO A 296 -7.10 5.43 -2.42
CA PRO A 296 -6.08 4.46 -2.82
C PRO A 296 -4.85 5.16 -3.40
N CYS A 297 -3.69 4.88 -2.82
CA CYS A 297 -2.45 5.56 -3.12
C CYS A 297 -1.36 4.56 -3.52
N PHE A 298 -0.69 4.87 -4.62
CA PHE A 298 0.61 4.32 -4.99
C PHE A 298 1.45 5.47 -5.52
N ALA A 299 2.55 5.80 -4.83
CA ALA A 299 3.30 7.02 -5.11
C ALA A 299 4.81 6.73 -5.11
N PRO A 300 5.53 6.90 -6.24
CA PRO A 300 6.99 6.89 -6.27
C PRO A 300 7.54 8.16 -5.61
N PHE A 301 8.59 8.01 -4.79
CA PHE A 301 9.32 9.14 -4.23
C PHE A 301 10.80 8.78 -4.01
N GLU A 302 11.65 9.80 -4.05
CA GLU A 302 13.09 9.66 -3.84
C GLU A 302 13.39 10.05 -2.39
N VAL A 303 13.94 9.12 -1.60
CA VAL A 303 14.36 9.39 -0.22
C VAL A 303 15.75 9.99 -0.25
N ASN A 304 15.97 11.06 0.53
CA ASN A 304 17.29 11.61 0.77
C ASN A 304 18.22 10.50 1.28
N SER A 305 19.27 10.17 0.52
CA SER A 305 20.19 9.06 0.79
C SER A 305 21.11 9.24 2.01
N ILE A 306 20.78 10.16 2.91
CA ILE A 306 21.56 10.49 4.10
C ILE A 306 21.68 9.23 4.96
N ASN A 307 22.91 8.89 5.33
CA ASN A 307 23.29 7.70 6.11
C ASN A 307 22.86 6.32 5.54
N ASN A 308 22.26 6.21 4.36
CA ASN A 308 22.01 4.91 3.73
C ASN A 308 23.11 4.51 2.75
N SER A 309 24.09 3.74 3.25
CA SER A 309 25.16 3.15 2.45
C SER A 309 24.69 2.19 1.34
N ARG A 310 23.47 1.66 1.43
CA ARG A 310 22.87 0.75 0.44
C ARG A 310 22.18 1.45 -0.73
N ALA A 311 21.69 2.68 -0.53
CA ALA A 311 20.88 3.39 -1.53
C ALA A 311 21.61 3.61 -2.86
N LEU A 312 22.87 4.08 -2.79
CA LEU A 312 23.67 4.34 -3.99
C LEU A 312 24.07 3.06 -4.74
N PRO A 313 24.66 2.02 -4.10
CA PRO A 313 25.02 0.79 -4.83
C PRO A 313 23.83 0.04 -5.43
N GLN A 314 22.68 0.07 -4.76
CA GLN A 314 21.45 -0.56 -5.25
C GLN A 314 20.68 0.32 -6.26
N GLN A 315 21.11 1.56 -6.48
CA GLN A 315 20.40 2.58 -7.27
C GLN A 315 18.93 2.69 -6.83
N SER A 316 18.71 2.69 -5.51
CA SER A 316 17.39 2.53 -4.90
C SER A 316 16.46 3.71 -5.15
N LEU A 317 15.19 3.40 -5.34
CA LEU A 317 14.06 4.31 -5.16
C LEU A 317 13.02 3.59 -4.31
N VAL A 318 12.03 4.32 -3.81
CA VAL A 318 10.91 3.72 -3.06
C VAL A 318 9.57 4.19 -3.59
N THR A 319 8.56 3.35 -3.39
CA THR A 319 7.15 3.71 -3.58
C THR A 319 6.40 3.49 -2.28
N PHE A 320 5.56 4.46 -1.89
CA PHE A 320 4.59 4.31 -0.82
C PHE A 320 3.31 3.66 -1.35
N SER A 321 2.63 2.88 -0.53
CA SER A 321 1.24 2.50 -0.79
C SER A 321 0.44 2.23 0.48
N ASN A 322 -0.83 2.64 0.45
CA ASN A 322 -1.86 2.23 1.41
C ASN A 322 -2.70 1.03 0.93
N ILE A 323 -2.30 0.39 -0.18
CA ILE A 323 -3.03 -0.69 -0.85
C ILE A 323 -2.28 -2.01 -0.67
N SER A 324 -2.98 -3.08 -0.28
CA SER A 324 -2.33 -4.40 -0.10
C SER A 324 -2.07 -5.14 -1.41
N ASN A 325 -2.94 -4.98 -2.41
CA ASN A 325 -2.76 -5.56 -3.75
C ASN A 325 -2.46 -4.45 -4.78
N ILE A 326 -1.20 -4.04 -4.83
CA ILE A 326 -0.76 -2.87 -5.61
C ILE A 326 -0.84 -3.16 -7.11
N GLU A 327 -0.56 -4.40 -7.52
CA GLU A 327 -0.65 -4.83 -8.91
C GLU A 327 -2.07 -4.63 -9.47
N SER A 328 -3.11 -5.11 -8.76
CA SER A 328 -4.51 -4.93 -9.16
C SER A 328 -4.92 -3.47 -9.26
N TYR A 329 -4.45 -2.62 -8.33
CA TYR A 329 -4.73 -1.19 -8.39
C TYR A 329 -4.11 -0.52 -9.61
N ILE A 330 -2.85 -0.87 -9.95
CA ILE A 330 -2.23 -0.37 -11.17
C ILE A 330 -3.01 -0.89 -12.39
N ARG A 331 -3.34 -2.19 -12.48
CA ARG A 331 -4.15 -2.75 -13.59
C ARG A 331 -5.51 -2.06 -13.75
N TYR A 332 -6.17 -1.71 -12.63
CA TYR A 332 -7.41 -0.95 -12.63
C TYR A 332 -7.21 0.44 -13.28
N ARG A 333 -6.15 1.17 -12.89
CA ARG A 333 -5.81 2.47 -13.50
C ARG A 333 -5.41 2.36 -14.97
N GLU A 334 -4.65 1.33 -15.35
CA GLU A 334 -4.30 1.09 -16.76
C GLU A 334 -5.54 0.93 -17.65
N ALA A 335 -6.61 0.31 -17.13
CA ALA A 335 -7.87 0.14 -17.83
C ALA A 335 -8.70 1.45 -17.94
N GLU A 336 -8.69 2.30 -16.90
CA GLU A 336 -9.31 3.63 -16.93
C GLU A 336 -8.56 4.58 -17.88
N ASP A 337 -7.24 4.72 -17.70
CA ASP A 337 -6.39 5.67 -18.41
C ASP A 337 -6.07 5.25 -19.84
N LYS A 338 -6.16 3.94 -20.14
CA LYS A 338 -5.68 3.30 -21.38
C LYS A 338 -4.17 3.50 -21.60
N ILE A 339 -3.43 3.55 -20.51
CA ILE A 339 -1.96 3.69 -20.46
C ILE A 339 -1.40 2.47 -19.74
N ASN A 340 -0.33 1.85 -20.25
CA ASN A 340 0.41 0.81 -19.53
C ASN A 340 1.46 1.45 -18.62
N TYR A 341 1.41 1.11 -17.32
CA TYR A 341 2.33 1.55 -16.29
C TYR A 341 3.21 0.42 -15.75
N LEU A 342 2.74 -0.83 -15.79
CA LEU A 342 3.39 -1.99 -15.18
C LEU A 342 3.57 -3.15 -16.17
N THR A 343 4.81 -3.47 -16.50
CA THR A 343 5.16 -4.70 -17.23
C THR A 343 5.75 -5.72 -16.27
N THR A 344 5.34 -6.99 -16.39
CA THR A 344 5.92 -8.10 -15.63
C THR A 344 6.66 -9.05 -16.56
N VAL A 345 7.90 -9.41 -16.18
CA VAL A 345 8.73 -10.39 -16.89
C VAL A 345 9.02 -11.57 -15.97
N ASP A 346 8.60 -12.75 -16.39
CA ASP A 346 9.01 -14.00 -15.75
C ASP A 346 10.25 -14.60 -16.44
N ILE A 347 11.21 -15.06 -15.64
CA ILE A 347 12.43 -15.76 -16.09
C ILE A 347 12.50 -17.11 -15.37
N ASN A 348 12.80 -18.19 -16.10
CA ASN A 348 12.90 -19.54 -15.52
C ASN A 348 14.08 -19.64 -14.55
N ILE A 349 13.88 -20.38 -13.45
CA ILE A 349 14.92 -20.58 -12.43
C ILE A 349 16.14 -21.37 -12.96
N GLU A 350 15.98 -22.15 -14.03
CA GLU A 350 17.06 -22.83 -14.76
C GLU A 350 18.22 -21.89 -15.15
N ASP A 351 17.93 -20.62 -15.50
CA ASP A 351 18.95 -19.62 -15.86
C ASP A 351 19.74 -19.09 -14.64
N ARG A 352 19.34 -19.39 -13.39
CA ARG A 352 19.88 -18.81 -12.13
C ARG A 352 21.40 -18.81 -12.05
N ASN A 353 22.05 -19.92 -12.43
CA ASN A 353 23.51 -20.04 -12.35
C ASN A 353 24.23 -19.14 -13.37
N LYS A 354 23.65 -18.97 -14.56
CA LYS A 354 24.13 -18.07 -15.61
C LYS A 354 23.87 -16.61 -15.24
N VAL A 355 22.67 -16.31 -14.72
CA VAL A 355 22.29 -14.96 -14.23
C VAL A 355 23.26 -14.50 -13.15
N MET A 356 23.41 -15.26 -12.06
CA MET A 356 24.26 -14.88 -10.94
C MET A 356 25.74 -14.76 -11.34
N LYS A 357 26.20 -15.54 -12.34
CA LYS A 357 27.57 -15.42 -12.86
C LYS A 357 27.77 -14.18 -13.73
N ASP A 358 26.82 -13.84 -14.59
CA ASP A 358 26.85 -12.62 -15.39
C ASP A 358 26.81 -11.37 -14.49
N LEU A 359 25.98 -11.39 -13.44
CA LEU A 359 25.90 -10.33 -12.45
C LEU A 359 27.21 -10.15 -11.66
N GLU A 360 27.89 -11.24 -11.27
CA GLU A 360 29.24 -11.18 -10.67
C GLU A 360 30.25 -10.51 -11.61
N ILE A 361 30.22 -10.83 -12.90
CA ILE A 361 31.08 -10.21 -13.93
C ILE A 361 30.77 -8.72 -14.12
N MET A 362 29.51 -8.31 -13.96
CA MET A 362 29.08 -6.91 -13.95
C MET A 362 29.39 -6.17 -12.63
N GLY A 363 29.99 -6.83 -11.64
CA GLY A 363 30.27 -6.27 -10.32
C GLY A 363 29.05 -6.17 -9.39
N ILE A 364 27.92 -6.78 -9.75
CA ILE A 364 26.67 -6.78 -8.99
C ILE A 364 26.68 -8.01 -8.07
N THR A 365 27.05 -7.80 -6.81
CA THR A 365 27.25 -8.85 -5.81
C THR A 365 26.70 -8.43 -4.45
N ALA A 366 26.56 -9.36 -3.51
CA ALA A 366 26.18 -8.99 -2.14
C ALA A 366 27.17 -8.02 -1.49
N ALA A 367 28.46 -8.10 -1.82
CA ALA A 367 29.51 -7.25 -1.25
C ALA A 367 29.43 -5.80 -1.76
N THR A 368 28.94 -5.59 -2.98
CA THR A 368 28.72 -4.25 -3.55
C THR A 368 27.35 -3.69 -3.16
N LEU A 369 26.29 -4.51 -3.18
CA LEU A 369 24.93 -4.09 -2.85
C LEU A 369 24.64 -3.91 -1.36
N PHE A 370 25.39 -4.58 -0.47
CA PHE A 370 25.26 -4.48 0.98
C PHE A 370 26.63 -4.19 1.62
N PRO A 371 27.08 -2.91 1.64
CA PRO A 371 28.37 -2.57 2.23
C PRO A 371 28.48 -2.99 3.70
N GLY A 372 29.56 -3.70 4.03
CA GLY A 372 29.80 -4.25 5.37
C GLY A 372 30.25 -5.72 5.34
N LEU A 373 30.53 -6.27 6.52
CA LEU A 373 30.98 -7.66 6.66
C LEU A 373 29.94 -8.66 6.15
N ASP A 374 28.66 -8.42 6.41
CA ASP A 374 27.56 -9.31 6.00
C ASP A 374 27.50 -9.51 4.49
N GLY A 375 27.59 -8.42 3.70
CA GLY A 375 27.60 -8.49 2.24
C GLY A 375 28.84 -9.19 1.69
N VAL A 376 30.02 -8.97 2.29
CA VAL A 376 31.26 -9.67 1.93
C VAL A 376 31.13 -11.17 2.21
N CYS A 377 30.66 -11.55 3.40
CA CYS A 377 30.42 -12.94 3.77
C CYS A 377 29.35 -13.60 2.88
N GLN A 378 28.28 -12.89 2.53
CA GLN A 378 27.24 -13.38 1.62
C GLN A 378 27.77 -13.58 0.18
N ALA A 379 28.60 -12.67 -0.33
CA ALA A 379 29.22 -12.83 -1.65
C ALA A 379 30.21 -14.01 -1.69
N LEU A 380 31.02 -14.17 -0.64
CA LEU A 380 31.91 -15.33 -0.50
C LEU A 380 31.11 -16.63 -0.37
N LYS A 381 29.98 -16.62 0.37
CA LYS A 381 29.07 -17.76 0.46
C LYS A 381 28.50 -18.14 -0.91
N GLU A 382 28.03 -17.16 -1.67
CA GLU A 382 27.50 -17.37 -3.02
C GLU A 382 28.53 -17.98 -3.96
N ARG A 383 29.78 -17.51 -3.90
CA ARG A 383 30.88 -18.01 -4.74
C ARG A 383 31.36 -19.41 -4.33
N LEU A 384 31.39 -19.73 -3.05
CA LEU A 384 32.04 -20.94 -2.52
C LEU A 384 31.08 -22.08 -2.14
N PHE A 385 29.81 -21.79 -1.80
CA PHE A 385 28.93 -22.75 -1.12
C PHE A 385 27.46 -22.79 -1.60
N SER A 386 26.86 -21.67 -2.04
CA SER A 386 25.44 -21.63 -2.45
C SER A 386 25.12 -22.54 -3.64
#